data_AF-A0A7W0LMS2-F1
#
_entry.id   AF-A0A7W0LMS2-F1
#
_cell.length_a   1.000
_cell.length_b   1.000
_cell.length_c   1.000
_cell.angle_alpha   90.00
_cell.angle_beta   90.00
_cell.angle_gamma   90.00
#
_symmetry.space_group_name_H-M   'P 1'
#
loop_
_entity.id
_entity.type
_entity.pdbx_description
1 polymer ?
#
loop_
_entity_poly.entity_id
_entity_poly.type
_entity_poly.pdbx_seq_one_letter_code
_entity_poly.pdbx_strand_id
1 'polypeptide(L)' 'MSRLERTFLLAPAGLRKIAARQAREPEERWMLRQGKEVRLSFVREVLDAGGDETDREAWMLRQPDEVRESYVRDVLGR' A
#
# COMPACT_ATOMS: atom_id res chain seq x y z
N MET A 1 -10.08 8.83 -5.11
CA MET A 1 -9.34 7.98 -4.14
C MET A 1 -9.90 8.19 -2.75
N SER A 2 -10.13 7.12 -2.00
CA SER A 2 -11.03 7.18 -0.84
C SER A 2 -10.27 7.58 0.42
N ARG A 3 -10.87 8.48 1.21
CA ARG A 3 -10.41 8.88 2.55
C ARG A 3 -10.24 7.68 3.51
N LEU A 4 -10.85 6.54 3.18
CA LEU A 4 -10.73 5.27 3.88
C LEU A 4 -9.35 4.62 3.69
N GLU A 5 -8.74 4.69 2.51
CA GLU A 5 -7.41 4.11 2.22
C GLU A 5 -6.35 4.66 3.19
N ARG A 6 -6.29 6.00 3.33
CA ARG A 6 -5.39 6.67 4.28
C ARG A 6 -5.60 6.22 5.72
N THR A 7 -6.86 6.11 6.14
CA THR A 7 -7.22 5.76 7.53
C THR A 7 -6.72 4.38 7.89
N PHE A 8 -6.89 3.39 7.00
CA PHE A 8 -6.44 2.03 7.28
C PHE A 8 -4.92 1.90 7.24
N LEU A 9 -4.21 2.59 6.34
CA LEU A 9 -2.74 2.52 6.26
C LEU A 9 -2.04 3.07 7.51
N LEU A 10 -2.64 4.08 8.14
CA LEU A 10 -2.17 4.69 9.38
C LEU A 10 -2.70 3.99 10.64
N ALA A 11 -3.59 3.01 10.49
CA ALA A 11 -4.24 2.38 11.63
C ALA A 11 -3.27 1.50 12.47
N PRO A 12 -3.59 1.28 13.75
CA PRO A 12 -2.94 0.29 14.60
C PRO A 12 -2.88 -1.10 13.94
N ALA A 13 -1.87 -1.88 14.32
CA ALA A 13 -1.59 -3.18 13.69
C ALA A 13 -2.79 -4.16 13.71
N GLY A 14 -3.58 -4.17 14.79
CA GLY A 14 -4.78 -5.01 14.89
C GLY A 14 -5.82 -4.67 13.83
N LEU A 15 -6.14 -3.38 13.68
CA LEU A 15 -7.09 -2.90 12.67
C LEU A 15 -6.58 -3.15 11.25
N ARG A 16 -5.29 -2.94 10.99
CA ARG A 16 -4.69 -3.26 9.68
C ARG A 16 -4.79 -4.74 9.32
N LYS A 17 -4.57 -5.64 10.30
CA LYS A 17 -4.71 -7.09 10.07
C LYS A 17 -6.14 -7.46 9.72
N ILE A 18 -7.13 -6.83 10.35
CA ILE A 18 -8.54 -7.05 10.05
C ILE A 18 -8.87 -6.52 8.65
N ALA A 19 -8.48 -5.28 8.35
CA ALA A 19 -8.68 -4.68 7.04
C ALA A 19 -8.03 -5.50 5.93
N ALA A 20 -6.79 -5.97 6.11
CA ALA A 20 -6.10 -6.80 5.13
C ALA A 20 -6.80 -8.15 4.88
N ARG A 21 -7.51 -8.70 5.87
CA ARG A 21 -8.31 -9.92 5.70
C ARG A 21 -9.59 -9.67 4.90
N GLN A 22 -10.11 -8.45 4.93
CA GLN A 22 -11.35 -8.05 4.25
C GLN A 22 -11.13 -7.42 2.88
N ALA A 23 -9.92 -6.89 2.63
CA ALA A 23 -9.53 -6.31 1.36
C ALA A 23 -9.78 -7.30 0.22
N ARG A 24 -10.48 -6.86 -0.82
CA ARG A 24 -10.79 -7.69 -1.99
C ARG A 24 -9.63 -7.68 -2.97
N GLU A 25 -9.07 -6.49 -3.20
CA GLU A 25 -7.97 -6.29 -4.12
C GLU A 25 -6.64 -6.80 -3.54
N PRO A 26 -5.85 -7.58 -4.31
CA PRO A 26 -4.55 -8.06 -3.86
C PRO A 26 -3.60 -6.94 -3.48
N GLU A 27 -3.61 -5.82 -4.23
CA GLU A 27 -2.78 -4.65 -3.97
C GLU A 27 -3.12 -3.99 -2.62
N GLU A 28 -4.41 -3.76 -2.34
CA GLU A 28 -4.85 -3.18 -1.07
C GLU A 28 -4.44 -4.07 0.10
N ARG A 29 -4.66 -5.38 -0.04
CA ARG A 29 -4.25 -6.38 0.95
C ARG A 29 -2.73 -6.37 1.16
N TRP A 30 -1.96 -6.28 0.09
CA TRP A 30 -0.51 -6.21 0.12
C TRP A 30 -0.02 -4.95 0.82
N MET A 31 -0.56 -3.78 0.48
CA MET A 31 -0.16 -2.49 1.07
C MET A 31 -0.39 -2.47 2.58
N LEU A 32 -1.52 -3.02 3.06
CA LEU A 32 -1.83 -3.08 4.50
C LEU A 32 -0.85 -3.95 5.30
N ARG A 33 -0.20 -4.92 4.64
CA ARG A 33 0.78 -5.84 5.22
C ARG A 33 2.21 -5.31 5.19
N GLN A 34 2.50 -4.28 4.38
CA GLN A 34 3.85 -3.72 4.26
C GLN A 34 4.39 -3.18 5.58
N GLY A 35 5.70 -2.92 5.65
CA GLY A 35 6.36 -2.27 6.77
C GLY A 35 5.80 -0.86 7.05
N LYS A 36 6.02 -0.33 8.27
CA LYS A 36 5.52 1.00 8.65
C LYS A 36 6.02 2.09 7.70
N GLU A 37 7.31 2.07 7.39
CA GLU A 37 7.94 3.08 6.53
C GLU A 37 7.37 3.08 5.11
N VAL A 38 7.19 1.91 4.50
CA VAL A 38 6.58 1.77 3.17
C VAL A 38 5.18 2.38 3.16
N ARG A 39 4.32 2.01 4.11
CA ARG A 39 2.95 2.56 4.19
C ARG A 39 2.93 4.07 4.42
N LEU A 40 3.81 4.59 5.28
CA LEU A 40 3.91 6.03 5.53
C LEU A 40 4.39 6.79 4.29
N SER A 41 5.36 6.24 3.56
CA SER A 41 5.84 6.84 2.31
C SER A 41 4.71 6.92 1.28
N PHE A 42 3.90 5.86 1.14
CA PHE A 42 2.77 5.85 0.21
C PHE A 42 1.71 6.89 0.60
N VAL A 43 1.36 6.96 1.89
CA VAL A 43 0.42 7.98 2.38
C VAL A 43 0.94 9.38 2.07
N ARG A 44 2.21 9.67 2.37
CA ARG A 44 2.79 11.00 2.20
C ARG A 44 2.96 11.38 0.73
N GLU A 45 3.50 10.48 -0.09
CA GLU A 45 3.96 10.79 -1.45
C GLU A 45 2.89 10.59 -2.51
N VAL A 46 1.86 9.80 -2.22
CA VAL A 46 0.77 9.53 -3.15
C VAL A 46 -0.54 10.10 -2.62
N LEU A 47 -1.01 9.62 -1.47
CA LEU A 47 -2.36 9.97 -1.00
C LEU A 47 -2.49 11.43 -0.58
N ASP A 48 -1.60 11.90 0.28
CA ASP A 48 -1.61 13.28 0.78
C ASP A 48 -1.20 14.29 -0.31
N ALA A 49 -0.47 13.84 -1.34
CA ALA A 49 -0.17 14.62 -2.53
C ALA A 49 -1.34 14.71 -3.52
N GLY A 50 -2.43 13.98 -3.29
CA GLY A 50 -3.56 13.90 -4.22
C GLY A 50 -3.23 13.16 -5.52
N GLY A 51 -2.18 12.32 -5.50
CA GLY A 51 -1.67 11.63 -6.67
C GLY A 51 -2.64 10.58 -7.21
N ASP A 52 -2.50 10.30 -8.50
CA ASP A 52 -3.34 9.35 -9.23
C ASP A 52 -2.63 7.99 -9.42
N GLU A 53 -3.12 7.18 -10.37
CA GLU A 53 -2.53 5.88 -10.67
C GLU A 53 -1.07 5.99 -11.15
N THR A 54 -0.76 7.01 -11.94
CA THR A 54 0.60 7.26 -12.45
C THR A 54 1.56 7.53 -11.30
N ASP A 55 1.12 8.29 -10.29
CA ASP A 55 1.93 8.59 -9.10
C ASP A 55 2.16 7.34 -8.25
N ARG A 56 1.18 6.44 -8.17
CA ARG A 56 1.32 5.13 -7.50
C ARG A 56 2.36 4.27 -8.19
N GLU A 57 2.31 4.17 -9.52
CA GLU A 57 3.29 3.43 -10.31
C GLU A 57 4.70 4.03 -10.15
N ALA A 58 4.82 5.35 -10.26
CA ALA A 58 6.08 6.05 -10.07
C ALA A 58 6.64 5.89 -8.64
N TRP A 59 5.78 5.85 -7.63
CA TRP A 59 6.17 5.52 -6.25
C TRP A 59 6.66 4.08 -6.14
N MET A 60 5.97 3.11 -6.75
CA MET A 60 6.34 1.70 -6.74
C MET A 60 7.74 1.47 -7.31
N LEU A 61 8.05 2.14 -8.43
CA LEU A 61 9.35 2.05 -9.09
C LEU A 61 10.52 2.56 -8.23
N ARG A 62 10.24 3.44 -7.25
CA ARG A 62 11.26 3.98 -6.33
C ARG A 62 11.45 3.14 -5.07
N GLN A 63 10.65 2.11 -4.86
CA GLN A 63 10.75 1.28 -3.65
C GLN A 63 11.99 0.37 -3.67
N PRO A 64 12.50 -0.02 -2.49
CA PRO A 64 13.55 -1.03 -2.38
C PRO A 64 13.19 -2.35 -3.08
N ASP A 65 14.19 -3.08 -3.54
CA ASP A 65 14.02 -4.35 -4.28
C ASP A 65 13.11 -5.32 -3.57
N GLU A 66 13.29 -5.53 -2.26
CA GLU A 66 12.47 -6.41 -1.43
C GLU A 66 10.97 -6.06 -1.46
N VAL A 67 10.63 -4.77 -1.51
CA VAL A 67 9.24 -4.30 -1.58
C VAL A 67 8.69 -4.59 -2.97
N ARG A 68 9.43 -4.24 -4.03
CA ARG A 68 9.03 -4.50 -5.42
C ARG A 68 8.88 -5.99 -5.69
N GLU A 69 9.81 -6.82 -5.23
CA GLU A 69 9.74 -8.28 -5.35
C GLU A 69 8.52 -8.85 -4.63
N SER A 70 8.21 -8.34 -3.43
CA SER A 70 7.00 -8.74 -2.71
C SER A 70 5.73 -8.38 -3.47
N TYR A 71 5.70 -7.22 -4.15
CA TYR A 71 4.57 -6.82 -4.98
C TYR A 71 4.37 -7.78 -6.15
N VAL A 72 5.44 -8.12 -6.87
CA VAL A 72 5.35 -9.07 -7.98
C VAL A 72 4.86 -10.44 -7.50
N ARG A 73 5.36 -10.92 -6.36
CA ARG A 73 4.96 -12.21 -5.79
C ARG A 73 3.51 -12.23 -5.32
N ASP A 74 3.10 -11.19 -4.58
CA ASP A 74 1.86 -11.22 -3.79
C ASP A 74 0.67 -10.53 -4.49
N VAL A 75 0.93 -9.70 -5.50
CA VAL A 75 -0.10 -8.93 -6.24
C VAL A 75 -0.19 -9.37 -7.69
N LEU A 76 0.92 -9.38 -8.42
CA LEU A 76 0.92 -9.74 -9.84
C LEU A 76 0.87 -11.25 -10.09
N GLY A 77 1.23 -12.05 -9.07
CA GLY A 77 0.91 -13.47 -8.99
C GLY A 77 1.47 -14.35 -10.09
N ARG A 78 2.62 -13.97 -10.68
CA ARG A 78 3.31 -14.63 -11.82
C ARG A 78 2.79 -16.03 -12.20
#